data_AF-A0A957TTR0-F1
#
_entry.id   AF-A0A957TTR0-F1
#
_cell.length_a   1.000
_cell.length_b   1.000
_cell.length_c   1.000
_cell.angle_alpha   90.00
_cell.angle_beta   90.00
_cell.angle_gamma   90.00
#
_symmetry.space_group_name_H-M   'P 1'
#
loop_
_entity.id
_entity.type
_entity.pdbx_description
1 polymer ?
#
loop_
_entity_poly.entity_id
_entity_poly.type
_entity_poly.pdbx_seq_one_letter_code
_entity_poly.pdbx_strand_id
1 'polypeptide(L)' 'MSELQPSQQPLSPHESALLLAFDGQDEAVALPEVATRSDLTVAQARSAIERLKLRGAVEQTAEWVETDVTL' A
#
# COMPACT_ATOMS: atom_id res chain seq x y z
N MET A 1 11.63 22.83 21.57
CA MET A 1 10.92 21.55 21.37
C MET A 1 10.97 21.29 19.88
N SER A 2 11.70 20.26 19.43
CA SER A 2 11.83 19.95 18.00
C SER A 2 10.51 19.39 17.50
N GLU A 3 9.81 20.18 16.68
CA GLU A 3 8.71 19.71 15.87
C GLU A 3 9.28 18.73 14.84
N LEU A 4 8.87 17.47 14.93
CA LEU A 4 9.16 16.47 13.89
C LEU A 4 8.45 16.95 12.61
N GLN A 5 9.14 17.70 11.76
CA GLN A 5 8.67 17.95 10.41
C GLN A 5 8.50 16.59 9.71
N PRO A 6 7.31 16.25 9.16
CA PRO A 6 7.20 15.06 8.34
C PRO A 6 8.20 15.21 7.19
N SER A 7 9.15 14.29 7.09
CA SER A 7 10.16 14.34 6.05
C SER A 7 9.44 14.32 4.70
N GLN A 8 9.56 15.41 3.94
CA GLN A 8 9.10 15.48 2.54
C GLN A 8 10.02 14.65 1.65
N GLN A 9 10.24 13.38 2.00
CA GLN A 9 10.96 12.45 1.15
C GLN A 9 10.13 12.18 -0.10
N PRO A 10 10.74 12.22 -1.29
CA PRO A 10 10.05 11.86 -2.52
C PRO A 10 9.50 10.43 -2.43
N LEU A 11 8.40 10.19 -3.12
CA LEU A 11 7.85 8.85 -3.29
C LEU A 11 8.83 8.00 -4.10
N SER A 12 9.03 6.75 -3.68
CA SER A 12 9.74 5.78 -4.49
C SER A 12 8.90 5.31 -5.68
N PRO A 13 9.52 4.70 -6.72
CA PRO A 13 8.79 4.21 -7.88
C PRO A 13 7.62 3.28 -7.54
N HIS A 14 7.78 2.41 -6.54
CA HIS A 14 6.71 1.49 -6.10
C HIS A 14 5.56 2.22 -5.38
N GLU A 15 5.85 3.27 -4.61
CA GLU A 15 4.83 4.09 -3.96
C GLU A 15 4.01 4.84 -5.01
N SER A 16 4.68 5.43 -6.01
CA SER A 16 4.01 6.11 -7.12
C SER A 16 3.18 5.15 -7.99
N ALA A 17 3.70 3.96 -8.30
CA ALA A 17 2.97 2.97 -9.07
C ALA A 17 1.65 2.57 -8.39
N LEU A 18 1.68 2.37 -7.07
CA LEU A 18 0.50 2.06 -6.29
C LEU A 18 -0.50 3.23 -6.33
N LEU A 19 -0.08 4.45 -6.00
CA LEU A 19 -1.00 5.59 -6.00
C LEU A 19 -1.65 5.85 -7.36
N LEU A 20 -0.91 5.62 -8.46
CA LEU A 20 -1.46 5.75 -9.81
C LEU A 20 -2.44 4.62 -10.17
N ALA A 21 -2.21 3.40 -9.69
CA ALA A 21 -3.08 2.24 -9.96
C ALA A 21 -4.44 2.31 -9.24
N PHE A 22 -4.55 3.17 -8.22
CA PHE A 22 -5.75 3.34 -7.39
C PHE A 22 -6.24 4.80 -7.36
N ASP A 23 -5.79 5.63 -8.31
CA ASP A 23 -6.17 7.05 -8.37
C ASP A 23 -7.70 7.21 -8.49
N GLY A 24 -8.29 7.99 -7.58
CA GLY A 24 -9.72 8.27 -7.54
C GLY A 24 -10.62 7.09 -7.12
N GLN A 25 -10.06 5.99 -6.62
CA GLN A 25 -10.83 4.84 -6.13
C GLN A 25 -10.68 4.66 -4.62
N ASP A 26 -11.81 4.68 -3.91
CA ASP A 26 -11.88 4.22 -2.52
C ASP A 26 -12.47 2.82 -2.51
N GLU A 27 -11.60 1.82 -2.48
CA GLU A 27 -11.97 0.41 -2.51
C GLU A 27 -11.09 -0.41 -1.55
N ALA A 28 -11.71 -1.41 -0.92
CA ALA A 28 -11.00 -2.38 -0.11
C ALA A 28 -10.49 -3.50 -1.02
N VAL A 29 -9.16 -3.65 -1.12
CA VAL A 29 -8.51 -4.56 -2.06
C VAL A 29 -7.47 -5.41 -1.35
N ALA A 30 -7.42 -6.71 -1.67
CA ALA A 30 -6.44 -7.62 -1.10
C ALA A 30 -5.02 -7.35 -1.64
N LEU A 31 -3.99 -7.62 -0.84
CA LEU A 31 -2.59 -7.36 -1.19
C LEU A 31 -2.15 -8.01 -2.54
N PRO A 32 -2.55 -9.25 -2.88
CA PRO A 32 -2.21 -9.83 -4.19
C PRO A 32 -2.77 -9.04 -5.36
N GLU A 33 -4.00 -8.52 -5.23
CA GLU A 33 -4.64 -7.70 -6.27
C GLU A 33 -3.95 -6.34 -6.39
N VAL A 34 -3.55 -5.73 -5.26
CA VAL A 34 -2.73 -4.50 -5.27
C VAL A 34 -1.42 -4.71 -6.03
N ALA A 35 -0.77 -5.85 -5.82
CA ALA A 35 0.46 -6.19 -6.51
C ALA A 35 0.24 -6.33 -8.03
N THR A 36 -0.80 -7.08 -8.44
CA THR A 36 -1.17 -7.25 -9.85
C THR A 36 -1.48 -5.91 -10.54
N ARG A 37 -2.35 -5.08 -9.95
CA ARG A 37 -2.77 -3.81 -10.56
C ARG A 37 -1.66 -2.77 -10.65
N SER A 38 -0.68 -2.83 -9.75
CA SER A 38 0.45 -1.90 -9.71
C SER A 38 1.66 -2.40 -10.50
N ASP A 39 1.58 -3.57 -11.14
CA ASP A 39 2.71 -4.27 -11.78
C ASP A 39 3.91 -4.45 -10.82
N LEU A 40 3.62 -4.90 -9.60
CA LEU A 40 4.60 -5.13 -8.53
C LEU A 40 4.57 -6.57 -8.06
N THR A 41 5.68 -7.03 -7.49
CA THR A 41 5.64 -8.25 -6.65
C THR A 41 4.90 -7.98 -5.35
N VAL A 42 4.33 -9.02 -4.73
CA VAL A 42 3.68 -8.93 -3.41
C VAL A 42 4.59 -8.29 -2.36
N ALA A 43 5.89 -8.61 -2.38
CA ALA A 43 6.86 -8.03 -1.44
C ALA A 43 7.07 -6.52 -1.66
N GLN A 44 7.17 -6.08 -2.93
CA GLN A 44 7.29 -4.66 -3.28
C GLN A 44 6.01 -3.89 -2.92
N ALA A 45 4.84 -4.44 -3.25
CA ALA A 45 3.55 -3.86 -2.91
C ALA A 45 3.40 -3.70 -1.39
N ARG A 46 3.71 -4.75 -0.61
CA ARG A 46 3.70 -4.67 0.86
C ARG A 46 4.62 -3.58 1.39
N SER A 47 5.87 -3.54 0.90
CA SER A 47 6.84 -2.53 1.32
C SER A 47 6.41 -1.10 0.95
N ALA A 48 5.76 -0.90 -0.20
CA ALA A 48 5.22 0.38 -0.62
C ALA A 48 4.04 0.81 0.27
N ILE A 49 3.09 -0.11 0.52
CA ILE A 49 1.95 0.13 1.41
C ILE A 49 2.39 0.54 2.80
N GLU A 50 3.32 -0.20 3.42
CA GLU A 50 3.80 0.13 4.77
C GLU A 50 4.43 1.52 4.83
N ARG A 51 5.18 1.91 3.79
CA ARG A 51 5.75 3.27 3.71
C ARG A 51 4.67 4.34 3.50
N LEU A 52 3.64 4.07 2.70
CA LEU A 52 2.52 4.99 2.50
C LEU A 52 1.67 5.13 3.77
N LYS A 53 1.46 4.06 4.54
CA LYS A 53 0.81 4.10 5.86
C LYS A 53 1.55 5.00 6.84
N LEU A 54 2.88 4.86 6.91
CA LEU A 54 3.72 5.72 7.76
C LEU A 54 3.63 7.22 7.38
N ARG A 55 3.24 7.51 6.14
CA ARG A 55 2.99 8.87 5.63
C ARG A 55 1.53 9.32 5.78
N GLY A 56 0.63 8.46 6.24
CA GLY A 56 -0.81 8.72 6.31
C GLY A 56 -1.51 8.78 4.95
N ALA A 57 -0.89 8.24 3.88
CA ALA A 57 -1.43 8.28 2.52
C ALA A 57 -2.33 7.07 2.19
N VAL A 58 -2.25 6.00 2.99
CA VAL A 58 -3.05 4.78 2.84
C VAL A 58 -3.46 4.32 4.24
N GLU A 59 -4.73 3.94 4.41
CA GLU A 59 -5.22 3.35 5.66
C GLU A 59 -5.44 1.84 5.48
N GLN A 60 -5.09 1.05 6.50
CA GLN A 60 -5.51 -0.35 6.56
C GLN A 60 -6.88 -0.42 7.20
N THR A 61 -7.89 -0.74 6.42
CA THR A 61 -9.28 -0.81 6.87
C THR A 61 -9.66 -2.17 7.47
N ALA A 62 -8.88 -3.23 7.20
CA ALA A 62 -9.07 -4.56 7.76
C ALA A 62 -7.78 -5.41 7.74
N GLU A 63 -7.72 -6.42 8.61
CA GLU A 63 -6.79 -7.55 8.50
C GLU A 63 -7.55 -8.72 7.88
N TRP A 64 -7.15 -9.15 6.68
CA TRP A 64 -7.77 -10.29 5.99
C TRP A 64 -7.12 -11.59 6.45
N VAL A 65 -7.93 -12.52 6.99
CA VAL A 65 -7.52 -13.89 7.30
C VAL A 65 -8.02 -14.80 6.18
N GLU A 66 -7.13 -15.23 5.31
CA GLU A 66 -7.43 -16.17 4.23
C GLU A 66 -7.35 -17.61 4.78
N THR A 67 -8.34 -18.46 4.48
CA THR A 67 -8.37 -19.86 4.92
C THR A 67 -8.63 -20.75 3.71
N ASP A 68 -7.61 -21.50 3.30
CA ASP A 68 -7.74 -22.50 2.25
C ASP A 68 -8.38 -23.77 2.81
N VAL A 69 -9.51 -24.18 2.23
CA VAL A 69 -10.15 -25.47 2.51
C VAL A 69 -9.95 -26.39 1.31
N THR A 70 -9.18 -27.45 1.51
CA THR A 70 -9.01 -28.53 0.53
C THR A 70 -9.92 -29.69 0.93
N LEU A 71 -10.74 -30.17 0.00
CA LEU A 71 -11.58 -31.37 0.16
C LEU A 71 -10.86 -32.64 -0.32
#